data_AF-A0A368F6E4-F1
#
_entry.id   AF-A0A368F6E4-F1
#
_cell.length_a   1.000
_cell.length_b   1.000
_cell.length_c   1.000
_cell.angle_alpha   90.00
_cell.angle_beta   90.00
_cell.angle_gamma   90.00
#
_symmetry.space_group_name_H-M   'P 1'
#
loop_
_entity.id
_entity.type
_entity.pdbx_description
1 polymer ?
#
loop_
_entity_poly.entity_id
_entity_poly.type
_entity_poly.pdbx_seq_one_letter_code
_entity_poly.pdbx_strand_id
1 'polypeptide(L)'
;LEKSLIFQAAYNLIEKGITNLVCIGGDGSLTGANQFRKDWPGLIKELVDSKKITPETAANHPNIQIVGLVGSIDNDFCGTDMTIGTDSALQRITECIDAVVATAQSHQRSFVVEVMGRHCGYLALVAGLASEADFCFIPEWPPPVNWREILCKKLQEMRAEGQRLNIIMVAEGAIDRDGTPISADLVKDVIAKTLNYDTRVTVLGHVQRGGAPSAFDRLLGCRMGAEAVLALMEMNEESEPCVISIDGNQMVRVPLMQCVERTQAVQKAMNEKDWELAVKLRGRSFQRNLETYKLLTKLRTVEKDNLSGGQSFNVAVMNVGAPAGGMNAAVRSFVRMALYHHCTVYGIEDSFEGLANGAFKKFQWGDVTNWVMHGGSFLGTQKQLPNEKNVPLIAEQLRKHNIQALLLVGGFEAYHSTLILSKNRDKYPEFCIPMCVIPCTISNNVPGTSISLGSDTAINEICSMIDKIKQSATGTKRRVFIIETMGGYCGYLATLSALASGADNAYIFEEKFTVEDIIEDVEVIAAKMAQGVQRYLIVRNEYANKNFTTEFVKQLFAEEGKGEFSTRINILGHAQQGGSPTPFDRNMGTKLAARALEYIITQIKDSMVNGVVMTKSPETATLLGLTGRRV
;
A
#
# COMPACT_ATOMS: atom_id res chain seq x y z
N LEU A 1 -20.09 3.83 -32.16
CA LEU A 1 -20.27 5.29 -32.02
C LEU A 1 -20.70 5.83 -33.37
N GLU A 2 -21.72 6.68 -33.41
CA GLU A 2 -22.15 7.29 -34.68
C GLU A 2 -21.01 8.14 -35.25
N LYS A 3 -20.68 7.93 -36.54
CA LYS A 3 -19.58 8.61 -37.24
C LYS A 3 -19.72 10.15 -37.18
N SER A 4 -20.95 10.65 -37.11
CA SER A 4 -21.30 12.07 -36.94
C SER A 4 -20.73 12.71 -35.67
N LEU A 5 -20.72 11.98 -34.53
CA LEU A 5 -20.24 12.51 -33.25
C LEU A 5 -18.71 12.61 -33.22
N ILE A 6 -18.03 11.60 -33.77
CA ILE A 6 -16.56 11.58 -33.88
C ILE A 6 -16.08 12.74 -34.78
N PHE A 7 -16.77 12.95 -35.90
CA PHE A 7 -16.52 14.06 -36.82
C PHE A 7 -16.68 15.42 -36.14
N GLN A 8 -17.76 15.60 -35.35
CA GLN A 8 -17.98 16.84 -34.62
C GLN A 8 -16.94 17.07 -33.51
N ALA A 9 -16.49 16.01 -32.83
CA ALA A 9 -15.44 16.09 -31.82
C ALA A 9 -14.10 16.54 -32.43
N ALA A 10 -13.69 15.98 -33.57
CA ALA A 10 -12.48 16.39 -34.28
C ALA A 10 -12.54 17.87 -34.69
N TYR A 11 -13.68 18.33 -35.22
CA TYR A 11 -13.90 19.74 -35.54
C TYR A 11 -13.69 20.66 -34.33
N ASN A 12 -14.32 20.34 -33.19
CA ASN A 12 -14.22 21.14 -31.97
C ASN A 12 -12.78 21.25 -31.44
N LEU A 13 -12.00 20.16 -31.52
CA LEU A 13 -10.60 20.16 -31.10
C LEU A 13 -9.75 21.07 -32.00
N ILE A 14 -9.93 20.96 -33.32
CA ILE A 14 -9.20 21.78 -34.30
C ILE A 14 -9.57 23.26 -34.16
N GLU A 15 -10.84 23.58 -33.94
CA GLU A 15 -11.29 24.97 -33.72
C GLU A 15 -10.59 25.62 -32.52
N LYS A 16 -10.24 24.82 -31.51
CA LYS A 16 -9.50 25.27 -30.31
C LYS A 16 -7.99 25.11 -30.41
N GLY A 17 -7.47 24.63 -31.54
CA GLY A 17 -6.03 24.37 -31.72
C GLY A 17 -5.49 23.23 -30.86
N ILE A 18 -6.32 22.26 -30.50
CA ILE A 18 -5.95 21.15 -29.62
C ILE A 18 -5.49 19.95 -30.47
N THR A 19 -4.19 19.65 -30.41
CA THR A 19 -3.57 18.47 -31.04
C THR A 19 -3.00 17.46 -30.05
N ASN A 20 -3.04 17.76 -28.75
CA ASN A 20 -2.51 16.91 -27.69
C ASN A 20 -3.64 16.57 -26.72
N LEU A 21 -3.93 15.28 -26.55
CA LEU A 21 -5.06 14.78 -25.77
C LEU A 21 -4.59 13.81 -24.69
N VAL A 22 -4.88 14.12 -23.43
CA VAL A 22 -4.76 13.17 -22.32
C VAL A 22 -6.11 12.48 -22.13
N CYS A 23 -6.13 11.15 -22.22
CA CYS A 23 -7.33 10.35 -21.96
C CYS A 23 -7.20 9.63 -20.62
N ILE A 24 -8.15 9.86 -19.70
CA ILE A 24 -8.17 9.22 -18.38
C ILE A 24 -9.38 8.29 -18.30
N GLY A 25 -9.16 7.00 -18.08
CA GLY A 25 -10.25 6.04 -17.94
C GLY A 25 -9.78 4.58 -17.93
N GLY A 26 -10.73 3.67 -18.12
CA GLY A 26 -10.44 2.24 -18.25
C GLY A 26 -9.93 1.85 -19.64
N ASP A 27 -9.70 0.56 -19.83
CA ASP A 27 -9.25 -0.08 -21.07
C ASP A 27 -10.08 0.34 -22.30
N GLY A 28 -11.41 0.39 -22.18
CA GLY A 28 -12.31 0.77 -23.26
C GLY A 28 -12.12 2.22 -23.72
N SER A 29 -11.92 3.16 -22.78
CA SER A 29 -11.67 4.57 -23.10
C SER A 29 -10.35 4.75 -23.84
N LEU A 30 -9.30 4.07 -23.39
CA LEU A 30 -7.97 4.12 -23.99
C LEU A 30 -7.96 3.50 -25.40
N THR A 31 -8.68 2.40 -25.59
CA THR A 31 -8.86 1.78 -26.91
C THR A 31 -9.61 2.72 -27.86
N GLY A 32 -10.67 3.37 -27.39
CA GLY A 32 -11.43 4.35 -28.15
C GLY A 32 -10.58 5.58 -28.53
N ALA A 33 -9.75 6.07 -27.61
CA ALA A 33 -8.82 7.16 -27.87
C ALA A 33 -7.81 6.79 -28.97
N ASN A 34 -7.22 5.59 -28.91
CA ASN A 34 -6.31 5.13 -29.95
C ASN A 34 -7.00 4.98 -31.32
N GLN A 35 -8.24 4.49 -31.35
CA GLN A 35 -9.01 4.43 -32.59
C GLN A 35 -9.27 5.84 -33.14
N PHE A 36 -9.62 6.79 -32.29
CA PHE A 36 -9.81 8.20 -32.69
C PHE A 36 -8.56 8.80 -33.33
N ARG A 37 -7.36 8.50 -32.80
CA ARG A 37 -6.09 8.91 -33.42
C ARG A 37 -5.87 8.27 -34.78
N LYS A 38 -6.16 6.98 -34.94
CA LYS A 38 -6.02 6.29 -36.24
C LYS A 38 -6.95 6.86 -37.30
N ASP A 39 -8.15 7.25 -36.90
CA ASP A 39 -9.16 7.82 -37.80
C ASP A 39 -8.89 9.31 -38.12
N TRP A 40 -8.03 9.98 -37.34
CA TRP A 40 -7.76 11.42 -37.42
C TRP A 40 -7.41 11.94 -38.83
N PRO A 41 -6.48 11.33 -39.61
CA PRO A 41 -6.16 11.82 -40.95
C PRO A 41 -7.37 11.73 -41.91
N GLY A 42 -8.19 10.70 -41.75
CA GLY A 42 -9.45 10.54 -42.51
C GLY A 42 -10.48 11.60 -42.13
N LEU A 43 -10.62 11.87 -40.83
CA LEU A 43 -11.53 12.89 -40.31
C LEU A 43 -11.16 14.30 -40.79
N ILE A 44 -9.87 14.63 -40.83
CA ILE A 44 -9.40 15.92 -41.37
C ILE A 44 -9.77 16.07 -42.84
N LYS A 45 -9.55 15.03 -43.64
CA LYS A 45 -9.90 15.05 -45.06
C LYS A 45 -11.40 15.31 -45.24
N GLU A 46 -12.25 14.60 -44.49
CA GLU A 46 -13.70 14.82 -44.53
C GLU A 46 -14.10 16.24 -44.06
N LEU A 47 -13.39 16.83 -43.09
CA LEU A 47 -13.64 18.20 -42.62
C LEU A 47 -13.26 19.27 -43.66
N VAL A 48 -12.21 19.03 -44.45
CA VAL A 48 -11.85 19.88 -45.58
C VAL A 48 -12.86 19.72 -46.72
N ASP A 49 -13.23 18.49 -47.07
CA ASP A 49 -14.18 18.20 -48.15
C ASP A 49 -15.58 18.79 -47.86
N SER A 50 -15.99 18.78 -46.59
CA SER A 50 -17.23 19.40 -46.11
C SER A 50 -17.14 20.92 -45.89
N LYS A 51 -15.99 21.54 -46.20
CA LYS A 51 -15.72 22.97 -46.05
C LYS A 51 -15.87 23.50 -44.61
N LYS A 52 -15.75 22.62 -43.60
CA LYS A 52 -15.77 23.04 -42.20
C LYS A 52 -14.45 23.65 -41.75
N ILE A 53 -13.33 23.21 -42.32
CA ILE A 53 -11.99 23.77 -42.05
C ILE A 53 -11.27 24.09 -43.36
N THR A 54 -10.28 24.99 -43.32
CA THR A 54 -9.46 25.31 -44.50
C THR A 54 -8.33 24.29 -44.67
N PRO A 55 -7.78 24.12 -45.89
CA PRO A 55 -6.59 23.29 -46.11
C PRO A 55 -5.37 23.72 -45.28
N GLU A 56 -5.23 25.02 -45.00
CA GLU A 56 -4.17 25.56 -44.14
C GLU A 56 -4.37 25.12 -42.68
N THR A 57 -5.60 25.21 -42.15
CA THR A 57 -5.92 24.68 -40.82
C THR A 57 -5.68 23.19 -40.75
N ALA A 58 -6.03 22.42 -41.78
CA ALA A 58 -5.75 20.99 -41.85
C ALA A 58 -4.24 20.68 -41.81
N ALA A 59 -3.43 21.45 -42.54
CA ALA A 59 -1.97 21.29 -42.58
C ALA A 59 -1.30 21.57 -41.22
N ASN A 60 -1.88 22.44 -40.39
CA ASN A 60 -1.39 22.74 -39.05
C ASN A 60 -1.78 21.69 -37.99
N HIS A 61 -2.67 20.74 -38.31
CA HIS A 61 -3.17 19.75 -37.36
C HIS A 61 -3.11 18.31 -37.92
N PRO A 62 -2.04 17.88 -38.60
CA PRO A 62 -2.03 16.64 -39.39
C PRO A 62 -2.27 15.39 -38.54
N ASN A 63 -1.91 15.45 -37.25
CA ASN A 63 -1.98 14.35 -36.31
C ASN A 63 -2.51 14.82 -34.95
N ILE A 64 -3.06 13.88 -34.18
CA ILE A 64 -3.39 14.06 -32.76
C ILE A 64 -2.51 13.14 -31.92
N GLN A 65 -1.87 13.69 -30.90
CA GLN A 65 -1.08 12.94 -29.94
C GLN A 65 -1.93 12.55 -28.75
N ILE A 66 -1.74 11.31 -28.27
CA ILE A 66 -2.53 10.75 -27.19
C ILE A 66 -1.64 10.12 -26.15
N VAL A 67 -1.87 10.53 -24.90
CA VAL A 67 -1.34 9.86 -23.71
C VAL A 67 -2.51 9.37 -22.86
N GLY A 68 -2.45 8.12 -22.44
CA GLY A 68 -3.44 7.49 -21.59
C GLY A 68 -3.05 7.47 -20.12
N LEU A 69 -4.02 7.67 -19.22
CA LEU A 69 -3.93 7.37 -17.79
C LEU A 69 -5.02 6.36 -17.42
N VAL A 70 -4.65 5.35 -16.63
CA VAL A 70 -5.60 4.30 -16.25
C VAL A 70 -6.31 4.65 -14.94
N GLY A 71 -7.55 5.09 -15.06
CA GLY A 71 -8.46 5.32 -13.93
C GLY A 71 -9.43 4.15 -13.78
N SER A 72 -9.13 3.25 -12.83
CA SER A 72 -9.96 2.07 -12.54
C SER A 72 -9.74 1.61 -11.09
N ILE A 73 -10.80 1.10 -10.46
CA ILE A 73 -10.69 0.44 -9.16
C ILE A 73 -10.26 -1.03 -9.28
N ASP A 74 -10.49 -1.65 -10.45
CA ASP A 74 -10.42 -3.10 -10.63
C ASP A 74 -8.96 -3.61 -10.69
N ASN A 75 -8.01 -2.72 -10.99
CA ASN A 75 -6.60 -3.04 -11.25
C ASN A 75 -6.42 -4.16 -12.29
N ASP A 76 -7.24 -4.13 -13.34
CA ASP A 76 -7.32 -5.16 -14.37
C ASP A 76 -6.48 -4.84 -15.62
N PHE A 77 -5.92 -3.64 -15.71
CA PHE A 77 -5.11 -3.19 -16.84
C PHE A 77 -3.67 -3.71 -16.77
N CYS A 78 -3.31 -4.60 -17.68
CA CYS A 78 -1.96 -5.16 -17.75
C CYS A 78 -0.96 -4.13 -18.28
N GLY A 79 0.06 -3.80 -17.48
CA GLY A 79 1.10 -2.84 -17.85
C GLY A 79 1.41 -1.84 -16.72
N THR A 80 0.55 -1.76 -15.72
CA THR A 80 0.75 -0.99 -14.49
C THR A 80 0.61 -1.90 -13.28
N ASP A 81 1.41 -1.67 -12.23
CA ASP A 81 1.29 -2.41 -10.96
C ASP A 81 0.08 -1.95 -10.13
N MET A 82 -0.39 -0.71 -10.35
CA MET A 82 -1.56 -0.13 -9.72
C MET A 82 -2.27 0.86 -10.66
N THR A 83 -3.59 0.82 -10.74
CA THR A 83 -4.43 1.81 -11.44
C THR A 83 -4.96 2.87 -10.48
N ILE A 84 -5.21 4.10 -10.98
CA ILE A 84 -5.73 5.20 -10.17
C ILE A 84 -7.13 4.83 -9.65
N GLY A 85 -7.27 4.76 -8.33
CA GLY A 85 -8.52 4.45 -7.63
C GLY A 85 -8.52 3.08 -6.94
N THR A 86 -7.56 2.20 -7.27
CA THR A 86 -7.50 0.85 -6.67
C THR A 86 -7.22 0.90 -5.17
N ASP A 87 -6.26 1.72 -4.74
CA ASP A 87 -5.94 1.82 -3.31
C ASP A 87 -7.09 2.45 -2.52
N SER A 88 -7.76 3.45 -3.09
CA SER A 88 -8.97 4.06 -2.53
C SER A 88 -10.09 3.03 -2.36
N ALA A 89 -10.33 2.18 -3.36
CA ALA A 89 -11.31 1.10 -3.27
C ALA A 89 -10.94 0.09 -2.18
N LEU A 90 -9.66 -0.31 -2.10
CA LEU A 90 -9.16 -1.18 -1.03
C LEU A 90 -9.38 -0.58 0.36
N GLN A 91 -9.22 0.73 0.53
CA GLN A 91 -9.54 1.40 1.79
C GLN A 91 -11.02 1.26 2.13
N ARG A 92 -11.92 1.53 1.17
CA ARG A 92 -13.37 1.38 1.40
C ARG A 92 -13.75 -0.06 1.75
N ILE A 93 -13.18 -1.04 1.07
CA ILE A 93 -13.41 -2.46 1.35
C ILE A 93 -12.96 -2.79 2.77
N THR A 94 -11.74 -2.36 3.14
CA THR A 94 -11.16 -2.65 4.46
C THR A 94 -11.95 -2.00 5.58
N GLU A 95 -12.38 -0.75 5.43
CA GLU A 95 -13.25 -0.07 6.40
C GLU A 95 -14.59 -0.79 6.61
N CYS A 96 -15.21 -1.26 5.51
CA CYS A 96 -16.46 -2.00 5.60
C CYS A 96 -16.26 -3.35 6.32
N ILE A 97 -15.15 -4.04 6.05
CA ILE A 97 -14.83 -5.30 6.72
C ILE A 97 -14.54 -5.07 8.20
N ASP A 98 -13.73 -4.07 8.55
CA ASP A 98 -13.43 -3.73 9.94
C ASP A 98 -14.73 -3.40 10.73
N ALA A 99 -15.69 -2.71 10.10
CA ALA A 99 -17.00 -2.46 10.70
C ALA A 99 -17.82 -3.75 10.92
N VAL A 100 -17.72 -4.71 9.99
CA VAL A 100 -18.40 -6.01 10.09
C VAL A 100 -17.74 -6.92 11.13
N VAL A 101 -16.41 -6.88 11.27
CA VAL A 101 -15.65 -7.72 12.21
C VAL A 101 -16.16 -7.55 13.64
N ALA A 102 -16.46 -6.33 14.08
CA ALA A 102 -16.93 -6.06 15.44
C ALA A 102 -18.24 -6.82 15.78
N THR A 103 -19.20 -6.85 14.84
CA THR A 103 -20.44 -7.62 15.03
C THR A 103 -20.23 -9.12 14.82
N ALA A 104 -19.32 -9.51 13.91
CA ALA A 104 -19.00 -10.90 13.63
C ALA A 104 -18.40 -11.62 14.84
N GLN A 105 -17.44 -10.97 15.51
CA GLN A 105 -16.81 -11.51 16.72
C GLN A 105 -17.80 -11.67 17.86
N SER A 106 -18.72 -10.71 18.03
CA SER A 106 -19.70 -10.70 19.12
C SER A 106 -20.70 -11.87 19.02
N HIS A 107 -21.04 -12.30 17.80
CA HIS A 107 -22.04 -13.35 17.55
C HIS A 107 -21.45 -14.65 17.00
N GLN A 108 -20.12 -14.77 16.90
CA GLN A 108 -19.44 -15.91 16.28
C GLN A 108 -19.98 -16.27 14.89
N ARG A 109 -20.16 -15.24 14.05
CA ARG A 109 -20.77 -15.35 12.72
C ARG A 109 -19.76 -15.60 11.62
N SER A 110 -20.27 -16.12 10.51
CA SER A 110 -19.57 -16.17 9.23
C SER A 110 -20.11 -15.08 8.31
N PHE A 111 -19.21 -14.33 7.67
CA PHE A 111 -19.56 -13.29 6.72
C PHE A 111 -18.99 -13.62 5.36
N VAL A 112 -19.86 -13.58 4.35
CA VAL A 112 -19.50 -13.63 2.94
C VAL A 112 -19.57 -12.21 2.41
N VAL A 113 -18.42 -11.66 2.01
CA VAL A 113 -18.28 -10.27 1.56
C VAL A 113 -18.04 -10.28 0.06
N GLU A 114 -18.96 -9.67 -0.68
CA GLU A 114 -18.86 -9.52 -2.14
C GLU A 114 -18.17 -8.19 -2.49
N VAL A 115 -17.14 -8.28 -3.33
CA VAL A 115 -16.22 -7.20 -3.68
C VAL A 115 -16.21 -7.00 -5.19
N MET A 116 -16.13 -5.74 -5.62
CA MET A 116 -16.00 -5.39 -7.04
C MET A 116 -14.66 -5.84 -7.62
N GLY A 117 -14.54 -5.80 -8.94
CA GLY A 117 -13.30 -6.11 -9.66
C GLY A 117 -13.52 -6.55 -11.10
N ARG A 118 -14.78 -6.57 -11.57
CA ARG A 118 -15.24 -7.09 -12.85
C ARG A 118 -14.81 -8.55 -13.05
N HIS A 119 -13.75 -8.75 -13.82
CA HIS A 119 -13.15 -10.06 -14.10
C HIS A 119 -11.75 -10.19 -13.47
N CYS A 120 -11.44 -9.30 -12.52
CA CYS A 120 -10.18 -9.22 -11.79
C CYS A 120 -10.39 -9.49 -10.30
N GLY A 121 -9.59 -10.41 -9.75
CA GLY A 121 -9.62 -10.75 -8.33
C GLY A 121 -8.74 -9.87 -7.45
N TYR A 122 -8.08 -8.83 -7.97
CA TYR A 122 -7.06 -8.07 -7.24
C TYR A 122 -7.61 -7.47 -5.94
N LEU A 123 -8.76 -6.80 -6.01
CA LEU A 123 -9.40 -6.19 -4.84
C LEU A 123 -9.73 -7.24 -3.77
N ALA A 124 -10.39 -8.34 -4.14
CA ALA A 124 -10.74 -9.41 -3.21
C ALA A 124 -9.50 -10.10 -2.60
N LEU A 125 -8.44 -10.31 -3.39
CA LEU A 125 -7.19 -10.92 -2.94
C LEU A 125 -6.44 -10.04 -1.94
N VAL A 126 -6.23 -8.77 -2.26
CA VAL A 126 -5.50 -7.84 -1.40
C VAL A 126 -6.31 -7.50 -0.15
N ALA A 127 -7.62 -7.27 -0.29
CA ALA A 127 -8.50 -7.09 0.85
C ALA A 127 -8.51 -8.34 1.75
N GLY A 128 -8.54 -9.55 1.18
CA GLY A 128 -8.46 -10.79 1.95
C GLY A 128 -7.16 -10.94 2.75
N LEU A 129 -6.02 -10.49 2.20
CA LEU A 129 -4.76 -10.41 2.94
C LEU A 129 -4.81 -9.35 4.06
N ALA A 130 -5.36 -8.18 3.77
CA ALA A 130 -5.46 -7.05 4.69
C ALA A 130 -6.50 -7.26 5.82
N SER A 131 -7.47 -8.15 5.61
CA SER A 131 -8.57 -8.42 6.54
C SER A 131 -8.55 -9.82 7.16
N GLU A 132 -7.53 -10.63 6.86
CA GLU A 132 -7.46 -12.02 7.35
C GLU A 132 -8.66 -12.87 6.90
N ALA A 133 -8.97 -12.83 5.61
CA ALA A 133 -9.99 -13.72 5.05
C ALA A 133 -9.57 -15.20 5.14
N ASP A 134 -10.50 -16.05 5.56
CA ASP A 134 -10.32 -17.50 5.65
C ASP A 134 -10.34 -18.16 4.27
N PHE A 135 -11.16 -17.61 3.37
CA PHE A 135 -11.29 -18.07 2.00
C PHE A 135 -11.54 -16.89 1.07
N CYS A 136 -11.01 -16.97 -0.16
CA CYS A 136 -11.10 -15.92 -1.15
C CYS A 136 -11.38 -16.58 -2.50
N PHE A 137 -12.49 -16.21 -3.12
CA PHE A 137 -12.91 -16.66 -4.43
C PHE A 137 -12.53 -15.58 -5.44
N ILE A 138 -11.54 -15.89 -6.29
CA ILE A 138 -11.06 -15.02 -7.36
C ILE A 138 -11.06 -15.77 -8.69
N PRO A 139 -11.32 -15.07 -9.80
CA PRO A 139 -11.44 -15.72 -11.11
C PRO A 139 -10.10 -16.18 -11.69
N GLU A 140 -8.96 -15.60 -11.28
CA GLU A 140 -7.62 -16.03 -11.74
C GLU A 140 -7.12 -17.28 -11.02
N TRP A 141 -7.71 -17.64 -9.89
CA TRP A 141 -7.41 -18.86 -9.16
C TRP A 141 -8.71 -19.54 -8.73
N PRO A 142 -9.48 -20.06 -9.70
CA PRO A 142 -10.79 -20.64 -9.43
C PRO A 142 -10.63 -21.93 -8.61
N PRO A 143 -11.49 -22.14 -7.61
CA PRO A 143 -11.43 -23.32 -6.78
C PRO A 143 -11.94 -24.55 -7.59
N PRO A 144 -11.53 -25.77 -7.20
CA PRO A 144 -12.00 -26.98 -7.86
C PRO A 144 -13.51 -27.18 -7.65
N VAL A 145 -14.14 -28.06 -8.46
CA VAL A 145 -15.60 -28.28 -8.43
C VAL A 145 -16.11 -28.71 -7.04
N ASN A 146 -15.28 -29.43 -6.27
CA ASN A 146 -15.56 -29.82 -4.90
C ASN A 146 -15.24 -28.72 -3.85
N TRP A 147 -15.16 -27.45 -4.26
CA TRP A 147 -14.85 -26.32 -3.36
C TRP A 147 -15.75 -26.23 -2.14
N ARG A 148 -16.99 -26.72 -2.23
CA ARG A 148 -17.97 -26.72 -1.13
C ARG A 148 -17.44 -27.51 0.07
N GLU A 149 -16.90 -28.69 -0.17
CA GLU A 149 -16.31 -29.56 0.86
C GLU A 149 -15.02 -28.95 1.42
N ILE A 150 -14.17 -28.41 0.53
CA ILE A 150 -12.90 -27.78 0.90
C ILE A 150 -13.13 -26.57 1.79
N LEU A 151 -14.08 -25.71 1.41
CA LEU A 151 -14.51 -24.55 2.19
C LEU A 151 -15.00 -25.00 3.56
N CYS A 152 -15.95 -25.93 3.60
CA CYS A 152 -16.56 -26.36 4.85
C CYS A 152 -15.55 -26.98 5.82
N LYS A 153 -14.69 -27.87 5.32
CA LYS A 153 -13.60 -28.47 6.09
C LYS A 153 -12.67 -27.40 6.66
N LYS A 154 -12.24 -26.45 5.84
CA LYS A 154 -11.33 -25.39 6.27
C LYS A 154 -11.96 -24.53 7.37
N LEU A 155 -13.20 -24.09 7.19
CA LEU A 155 -13.89 -23.28 8.19
C LEU A 155 -14.08 -24.01 9.53
N GLN A 156 -14.31 -25.33 9.51
CA GLN A 156 -14.35 -26.16 10.72
C GLN A 156 -12.99 -26.20 11.43
N GLU A 157 -11.91 -26.42 10.67
CA GLU A 157 -10.55 -26.45 11.22
C GLU A 157 -10.16 -25.08 11.84
N MET A 158 -10.47 -23.96 11.17
CA MET A 158 -10.20 -22.62 11.73
C MET A 158 -10.96 -22.37 13.04
N ARG A 159 -12.23 -22.79 13.13
CA ARG A 159 -13.00 -22.66 14.39
C ARG A 159 -12.47 -23.56 15.49
N ALA A 160 -11.99 -24.76 15.15
CA ALA A 160 -11.38 -25.68 16.12
C ALA A 160 -10.09 -25.10 16.73
N GLU A 161 -9.32 -24.33 15.95
CA GLU A 161 -8.13 -23.58 16.41
C GLU A 161 -8.48 -22.31 17.23
N GLY A 162 -9.77 -22.09 17.53
CA GLY A 162 -10.23 -20.99 18.38
C GLY A 162 -10.66 -19.72 17.63
N GLN A 163 -10.70 -19.74 16.29
CA GLN A 163 -11.17 -18.59 15.53
C GLN A 163 -12.69 -18.42 15.68
N ARG A 164 -13.10 -17.25 16.19
CA ARG A 164 -14.51 -16.95 16.50
C ARG A 164 -15.31 -16.45 15.31
N LEU A 165 -14.66 -15.84 14.32
CA LEU A 165 -15.29 -15.24 13.15
C LEU A 165 -14.78 -15.91 11.89
N ASN A 166 -15.61 -16.01 10.85
CA ASN A 166 -15.10 -16.38 9.53
C ASN A 166 -15.41 -15.30 8.50
N ILE A 167 -14.42 -14.90 7.71
CA ILE A 167 -14.57 -13.97 6.59
C ILE A 167 -14.26 -14.71 5.29
N ILE A 168 -15.23 -14.70 4.39
CA ILE A 168 -15.11 -15.27 3.06
C ILE A 168 -15.24 -14.14 2.06
N MET A 169 -14.18 -13.90 1.29
CA MET A 169 -14.14 -12.88 0.25
C MET A 169 -14.57 -13.49 -1.07
N VAL A 170 -15.50 -12.83 -1.77
CA VAL A 170 -15.99 -13.26 -3.08
C VAL A 170 -15.84 -12.09 -4.05
N ALA A 171 -14.98 -12.25 -5.06
CA ALA A 171 -14.96 -11.30 -6.17
C ALA A 171 -16.25 -11.42 -6.99
N GLU A 172 -16.79 -10.31 -7.49
CA GLU A 172 -18.03 -10.31 -8.30
C GLU A 172 -17.91 -11.20 -9.56
N GLY A 173 -16.71 -11.35 -10.10
CA GLY A 173 -16.40 -12.23 -11.22
C GLY A 173 -16.04 -13.67 -10.86
N ALA A 174 -16.22 -14.11 -9.60
CA ALA A 174 -15.78 -15.43 -9.16
C ALA A 174 -16.43 -16.58 -9.94
N ILE A 175 -15.62 -17.55 -10.33
CA ILE A 175 -16.01 -18.76 -11.07
C ILE A 175 -15.31 -19.99 -10.47
N ASP A 176 -15.87 -21.18 -10.70
CA ASP A 176 -15.16 -22.45 -10.50
C ASP A 176 -14.35 -22.86 -11.75
N ARG A 177 -13.60 -23.97 -11.65
CA ARG A 177 -12.78 -24.48 -12.77
C ARG A 177 -13.58 -24.94 -14.00
N ASP A 178 -14.89 -25.16 -13.86
CA ASP A 178 -15.76 -25.46 -14.98
C ASP A 178 -16.26 -24.20 -15.69
N GLY A 179 -16.08 -23.03 -15.07
CA GLY A 179 -16.57 -21.74 -15.55
C GLY A 179 -17.94 -21.38 -14.97
N THR A 180 -18.42 -22.13 -13.98
CA THR A 180 -19.70 -21.83 -13.32
C THR A 180 -19.52 -20.65 -12.37
N PRO A 181 -20.36 -19.60 -12.46
CA PRO A 181 -20.31 -18.48 -11.53
C PRO A 181 -20.53 -18.90 -10.08
N ILE A 182 -19.76 -18.31 -9.15
CA ILE A 182 -19.88 -18.51 -7.71
C ILE A 182 -20.39 -17.21 -7.10
N SER A 183 -21.68 -17.16 -6.74
CA SER A 183 -22.27 -16.00 -6.05
C SER A 183 -22.04 -16.04 -4.55
N ALA A 184 -22.10 -14.87 -3.90
CA ALA A 184 -22.00 -14.78 -2.44
C ALA A 184 -23.15 -15.54 -1.73
N ASP A 185 -24.37 -15.51 -2.29
CA ASP A 185 -25.50 -16.28 -1.77
C ASP A 185 -25.28 -17.80 -1.85
N LEU A 186 -24.67 -18.29 -2.94
CA LEU A 186 -24.33 -19.71 -3.06
C LEU A 186 -23.34 -20.14 -1.98
N VAL A 187 -22.31 -19.32 -1.72
CA VAL A 187 -21.33 -19.57 -0.66
C VAL A 187 -22.00 -19.57 0.72
N LYS A 188 -22.87 -18.58 1.00
CA LYS A 188 -23.64 -18.52 2.24
C LYS A 188 -24.49 -19.78 2.43
N ASP A 189 -25.23 -20.19 1.40
CA ASP A 189 -26.10 -21.36 1.43
C ASP A 189 -25.33 -22.64 1.74
N VAL A 190 -24.14 -22.81 1.15
CA VAL A 190 -23.27 -23.96 1.40
C VAL A 190 -22.83 -23.98 2.87
N ILE A 191 -22.35 -22.85 3.40
CA ILE A 191 -21.93 -22.75 4.80
C ILE A 191 -23.11 -23.00 5.75
N ALA A 192 -24.25 -22.35 5.51
CA ALA A 192 -25.42 -22.47 6.37
C ALA A 192 -26.00 -23.89 6.38
N LYS A 193 -26.13 -24.55 5.21
CA LYS A 193 -26.71 -25.90 5.11
C LYS A 193 -25.78 -26.99 5.62
N THR A 194 -24.47 -26.85 5.40
CA THR A 194 -23.49 -27.91 5.70
C THR A 194 -22.93 -27.80 7.11
N LEU A 195 -22.63 -26.58 7.56
CA LEU A 195 -21.99 -26.33 8.86
C LEU A 195 -22.95 -25.81 9.93
N ASN A 196 -24.16 -25.39 9.53
CA ASN A 196 -25.12 -24.74 10.43
C ASN A 196 -24.55 -23.48 11.12
N TYR A 197 -23.63 -22.77 10.46
CA TYR A 197 -23.09 -21.51 10.97
C TYR A 197 -24.02 -20.34 10.62
N ASP A 198 -24.23 -19.43 11.56
CA ASP A 198 -24.97 -18.19 11.30
C ASP A 198 -24.20 -17.32 10.30
N THR A 199 -24.65 -17.37 9.04
CA THR A 199 -23.94 -16.79 7.89
C THR A 199 -24.71 -15.61 7.31
N ARG A 200 -24.00 -14.51 7.04
CA ARG A 200 -24.55 -13.30 6.43
C ARG A 200 -23.77 -12.94 5.17
N VAL A 201 -24.47 -12.34 4.21
CA VAL A 201 -23.89 -11.80 2.98
C VAL A 201 -23.88 -10.29 3.09
N THR A 202 -22.75 -9.68 2.74
CA THR A 202 -22.59 -8.24 2.63
C THR A 202 -22.07 -7.93 1.24
N VAL A 203 -22.93 -7.37 0.38
CA VAL A 203 -22.54 -6.85 -0.92
C VAL A 203 -22.16 -5.39 -0.76
N LEU A 204 -20.87 -5.07 -0.90
CA LEU A 204 -20.40 -3.70 -0.70
C LEU A 204 -20.92 -2.76 -1.80
N GLY A 205 -20.99 -3.24 -3.04
CA GLY A 205 -21.47 -2.46 -4.17
C GLY A 205 -20.67 -1.16 -4.39
N HIS A 206 -21.35 -0.08 -4.75
CA HIS A 206 -20.74 1.16 -5.23
C HIS A 206 -20.04 2.00 -4.15
N VAL A 207 -20.12 1.63 -2.86
CA VAL A 207 -19.31 2.29 -1.82
C VAL A 207 -17.81 2.20 -2.13
N GLN A 208 -17.42 1.18 -2.89
CA GLN A 208 -16.04 0.94 -3.36
C GLN A 208 -15.57 1.92 -4.45
N ARG A 209 -16.49 2.65 -5.09
CA ARG A 209 -16.19 3.65 -6.13
C ARG A 209 -16.24 5.08 -5.61
N GLY A 210 -16.74 5.29 -4.39
CA GLY A 210 -16.91 6.60 -3.78
C GLY A 210 -15.89 6.88 -2.67
N GLY A 211 -16.10 7.97 -1.94
CA GLY A 211 -15.21 8.41 -0.87
C GLY A 211 -14.10 9.35 -1.35
N ALA A 212 -13.36 9.92 -0.40
CA ALA A 212 -12.17 10.70 -0.71
C ALA A 212 -11.05 9.76 -1.19
N PRO A 213 -10.26 10.15 -2.20
CA PRO A 213 -9.15 9.33 -2.67
C PRO A 213 -8.10 9.18 -1.56
N SER A 214 -7.50 7.99 -1.51
CA SER A 214 -6.36 7.72 -0.63
C SER A 214 -5.16 8.60 -0.97
N ALA A 215 -4.25 8.76 -0.01
CA ALA A 215 -3.01 9.50 -0.25
C ALA A 215 -2.22 8.90 -1.42
N PHE A 216 -2.16 7.57 -1.52
CA PHE A 216 -1.49 6.88 -2.62
C PHE A 216 -2.10 7.26 -3.97
N ASP A 217 -3.43 7.20 -4.12
CA ASP A 217 -4.10 7.53 -5.39
C ASP A 217 -3.99 9.02 -5.74
N ARG A 218 -4.01 9.92 -4.74
CA ARG A 218 -3.75 11.35 -4.96
C ARG A 218 -2.35 11.57 -5.54
N LEU A 219 -1.34 10.99 -4.90
CA LEU A 219 0.05 11.11 -5.32
C LEU A 219 0.29 10.46 -6.68
N LEU A 220 -0.32 9.29 -6.93
CA LEU A 220 -0.26 8.58 -8.19
C LEU A 220 -0.84 9.43 -9.31
N GLY A 221 -2.06 9.96 -9.12
CA GLY A 221 -2.73 10.83 -10.09
C GLY A 221 -1.94 12.11 -10.40
N CYS A 222 -1.40 12.78 -9.38
CA CYS A 222 -0.57 13.97 -9.56
C CYS A 222 0.69 13.68 -10.38
N ARG A 223 1.41 12.60 -10.06
CA ARG A 223 2.64 12.21 -10.76
C ARG A 223 2.36 11.76 -12.20
N MET A 224 1.33 10.94 -12.38
CA MET A 224 0.91 10.46 -13.71
C MET A 224 0.45 11.62 -14.60
N GLY A 225 -0.29 12.58 -14.05
CA GLY A 225 -0.73 13.77 -14.77
C GLY A 225 0.44 14.65 -15.23
N ALA A 226 1.41 14.90 -14.34
CA ALA A 226 2.61 15.66 -14.69
C ALA A 226 3.43 14.95 -15.80
N GLU A 227 3.64 13.65 -15.64
CA GLU A 227 4.38 12.84 -16.62
C GLU A 227 3.65 12.76 -17.97
N ALA A 228 2.31 12.75 -17.98
CA ALA A 228 1.53 12.77 -19.21
C ALA A 228 1.73 14.06 -20.02
N VAL A 229 1.85 15.20 -19.34
CA VAL A 229 2.16 16.48 -19.99
C VAL A 229 3.56 16.45 -20.60
N LEU A 230 4.56 15.99 -19.85
CA LEU A 230 5.93 15.83 -20.36
C LEU A 230 5.98 14.90 -21.57
N ALA A 231 5.28 13.76 -21.49
CA ALA A 231 5.17 12.82 -22.60
C ALA A 231 4.58 13.47 -23.86
N LEU A 232 3.50 14.25 -23.74
CA LEU A 232 2.92 14.96 -24.88
C LEU A 232 3.87 16.03 -25.45
N MET A 233 4.64 16.73 -24.61
CA MET A 233 5.62 17.73 -25.07
C MET A 233 6.79 17.10 -25.84
N GLU A 234 7.13 15.85 -25.54
CA GLU A 234 8.20 15.11 -26.20
C GLU A 234 7.74 14.34 -27.44
N MET A 235 6.43 14.14 -27.62
CA MET A 235 5.86 13.38 -28.74
C MET A 235 6.04 14.11 -30.08
N ASN A 236 6.31 13.32 -31.12
CA ASN A 236 6.38 13.73 -32.51
C ASN A 236 5.44 12.86 -33.38
N GLU A 237 5.40 13.08 -34.69
CA GLU A 237 4.49 12.37 -35.60
C GLU A 237 4.71 10.85 -35.63
N GLU A 238 5.94 10.39 -35.40
CA GLU A 238 6.31 8.97 -35.37
C GLU A 238 6.06 8.31 -34.01
N SER A 239 5.78 9.11 -32.97
CA SER A 239 5.59 8.61 -31.62
C SER A 239 4.32 7.75 -31.53
N GLU A 240 4.43 6.60 -30.87
CA GLU A 240 3.28 5.77 -30.59
C GLU A 240 2.52 6.26 -29.35
N PRO A 241 1.18 6.07 -29.28
CA PRO A 241 0.41 6.38 -28.10
C PRO A 241 0.90 5.55 -26.92
N CYS A 242 1.14 6.21 -25.79
CA CYS A 242 1.60 5.56 -24.59
C CYS A 242 0.61 5.74 -23.44
N VAL A 243 0.76 4.89 -22.43
CA VAL A 243 0.03 4.96 -21.17
C VAL A 243 1.06 5.20 -20.07
N ILE A 244 0.81 6.20 -19.23
CA ILE A 244 1.63 6.42 -18.04
C ILE A 244 1.22 5.37 -17.01
N SER A 245 2.18 4.58 -16.58
CA SER A 245 2.00 3.43 -15.69
C SER A 245 2.99 3.50 -14.53
N ILE A 246 2.75 2.70 -13.48
CA ILE A 246 3.71 2.51 -12.39
C ILE A 246 4.35 1.12 -12.44
N ASP A 247 5.67 1.09 -12.34
CA ASP A 247 6.50 -0.10 -12.26
C ASP A 247 7.26 -0.08 -10.91
N GLY A 248 6.77 -0.84 -9.92
CA GLY A 248 7.19 -0.73 -8.54
C GLY A 248 6.85 0.64 -7.95
N ASN A 249 7.85 1.50 -7.81
CA ASN A 249 7.70 2.89 -7.33
C ASN A 249 8.21 3.92 -8.37
N GLN A 250 8.33 3.51 -9.63
CA GLN A 250 8.83 4.36 -10.73
C GLN A 250 7.73 4.58 -11.77
N MET A 251 7.64 5.80 -12.28
CA MET A 251 6.77 6.12 -13.42
C MET A 251 7.41 5.61 -14.71
N VAL A 252 6.62 4.94 -15.54
CA VAL A 252 7.06 4.42 -16.83
C VAL A 252 6.03 4.73 -17.90
N ARG A 253 6.50 4.93 -19.13
CA ARG A 253 5.65 5.10 -20.32
C ARG A 253 5.62 3.77 -21.06
N VAL A 254 4.43 3.19 -21.24
CA VAL A 254 4.27 1.88 -21.88
C VAL A 254 3.41 2.02 -23.13
N PRO A 255 3.72 1.34 -24.25
CA PRO A 255 2.90 1.43 -25.45
C PRO A 255 1.46 0.99 -25.19
N LEU A 256 0.50 1.86 -25.54
CA LEU A 256 -0.92 1.69 -25.19
C LEU A 256 -1.48 0.36 -25.70
N MET A 257 -1.21 0.05 -26.97
CA MET A 257 -1.76 -1.15 -27.60
C MET A 257 -1.18 -2.44 -27.03
N GLN A 258 0.10 -2.44 -26.63
CA GLN A 258 0.68 -3.62 -25.97
C GLN A 258 -0.01 -3.92 -24.63
N CYS A 259 -0.38 -2.89 -23.87
CA CYS A 259 -1.13 -3.05 -22.62
C CYS A 259 -2.55 -3.58 -22.85
N VAL A 260 -3.25 -3.06 -23.86
CA VAL A 260 -4.59 -3.51 -24.24
C VAL A 260 -4.57 -4.97 -24.69
N GLU A 261 -3.63 -5.35 -25.56
CA GLU A 261 -3.46 -6.73 -26.04
C GLU A 261 -3.14 -7.70 -24.89
N ARG A 262 -2.26 -7.30 -23.97
CA ARG A 262 -1.97 -8.10 -22.76
C ARG A 262 -3.21 -8.28 -21.89
N THR A 263 -4.02 -7.23 -21.72
CA THR A 263 -5.26 -7.28 -20.92
C THR A 263 -6.27 -8.25 -21.56
N GLN A 264 -6.43 -8.20 -22.89
CA GLN A 264 -7.27 -9.14 -23.63
C GLN A 264 -6.73 -10.58 -23.56
N ALA A 265 -5.41 -10.75 -23.54
CA ALA A 265 -4.79 -12.07 -23.39
C ALA A 265 -5.09 -12.72 -22.04
N VAL A 266 -5.30 -11.95 -20.96
CA VAL A 266 -5.76 -12.50 -19.67
C VAL A 266 -7.12 -13.17 -19.83
N GLN A 267 -8.08 -12.47 -20.42
CA GLN A 267 -9.43 -13.01 -20.63
C GLN A 267 -9.40 -14.26 -21.52
N LYS A 268 -8.55 -14.25 -22.56
CA LYS A 268 -8.33 -15.42 -23.40
C LYS A 268 -7.79 -16.61 -22.61
N ALA A 269 -6.74 -16.40 -21.80
CA ALA A 269 -6.16 -17.45 -20.96
C ALA A 269 -7.19 -18.03 -19.97
N MET A 270 -8.01 -17.17 -19.36
CA MET A 270 -9.09 -17.59 -18.46
C MET A 270 -10.17 -18.41 -19.18
N ASN A 271 -10.57 -18.02 -20.39
CA ASN A 271 -11.53 -18.76 -21.21
C ASN A 271 -10.99 -20.13 -21.64
N GLU A 272 -9.69 -20.21 -21.92
CA GLU A 272 -8.96 -21.45 -22.26
C GLU A 272 -8.60 -22.29 -21.01
N LYS A 273 -8.97 -21.83 -19.82
CA LYS A 273 -8.67 -22.46 -18.52
C LYS A 273 -7.17 -22.57 -18.19
N ASP A 274 -6.34 -21.72 -18.80
CA ASP A 274 -4.92 -21.55 -18.46
C ASP A 274 -4.76 -20.51 -17.33
N TRP A 275 -5.02 -20.96 -16.11
CA TRP A 275 -4.99 -20.10 -14.92
C TRP A 275 -3.58 -19.63 -14.55
N GLU A 276 -2.55 -20.43 -14.84
CA GLU A 276 -1.16 -20.06 -14.57
C GLU A 276 -0.72 -18.91 -15.46
N LEU A 277 -1.06 -18.96 -16.75
CA LEU A 277 -0.80 -17.86 -17.67
C LEU A 277 -1.61 -16.61 -17.28
N ALA A 278 -2.88 -16.75 -16.88
CA ALA A 278 -3.70 -15.63 -16.43
C ALA A 278 -3.05 -14.89 -15.24
N VAL A 279 -2.61 -15.62 -14.21
CA VAL A 279 -1.90 -15.05 -13.05
C VAL A 279 -0.59 -14.38 -13.48
N LYS A 280 0.17 -15.00 -14.39
CA LYS A 280 1.44 -14.44 -14.88
C LYS A 280 1.23 -13.12 -15.65
N LEU A 281 0.17 -13.04 -16.47
CA LEU A 281 -0.18 -11.85 -17.24
C LEU A 281 -0.69 -10.69 -16.38
N ARG A 282 -1.36 -10.97 -15.24
CA ARG A 282 -1.70 -9.95 -14.22
C ARG A 282 -0.46 -9.29 -13.60
N GLY A 283 0.69 -9.94 -13.67
CA GLY A 283 1.97 -9.39 -13.25
C GLY A 283 2.44 -9.89 -11.88
N ARG A 284 3.69 -9.54 -11.57
CA ARG A 284 4.41 -10.06 -10.39
C ARG A 284 3.76 -9.66 -9.06
N SER A 285 3.19 -8.46 -8.99
CA SER A 285 2.50 -7.97 -7.79
C SER A 285 1.31 -8.86 -7.45
N PHE A 286 0.45 -9.16 -8.43
CA PHE A 286 -0.68 -10.06 -8.28
C PHE A 286 -0.21 -11.47 -7.87
N GLN A 287 0.75 -12.03 -8.62
CA GLN A 287 1.29 -13.36 -8.37
C GLN A 287 1.82 -13.50 -6.93
N ARG A 288 2.61 -12.52 -6.46
CA ARG A 288 3.18 -12.53 -5.12
C ARG A 288 2.10 -12.42 -4.03
N ASN A 289 1.09 -11.59 -4.23
CA ASN A 289 -0.05 -11.53 -3.30
C ASN A 289 -0.75 -12.89 -3.24
N LEU A 290 -0.95 -13.55 -4.39
CA LEU A 290 -1.62 -14.86 -4.45
C LEU A 290 -0.79 -15.96 -3.77
N GLU A 291 0.52 -16.01 -4.00
CA GLU A 291 1.44 -16.93 -3.34
C GLU A 291 1.42 -16.73 -1.82
N THR A 292 1.52 -15.47 -1.37
CA THR A 292 1.46 -15.11 0.06
C THR A 292 0.14 -15.54 0.69
N TYR A 293 -0.98 -15.30 0.00
CA TYR A 293 -2.30 -15.72 0.44
C TYR A 293 -2.45 -17.25 0.53
N LYS A 294 -1.95 -17.98 -0.47
CA LYS A 294 -1.94 -19.45 -0.46
C LYS A 294 -1.14 -20.01 0.71
N LEU A 295 -0.03 -19.37 1.09
CA LEU A 295 0.80 -19.80 2.22
C LEU A 295 0.11 -19.51 3.56
N LEU A 296 -0.32 -18.27 3.78
CA LEU A 296 -0.89 -17.84 5.06
C LEU A 296 -2.25 -18.46 5.41
N THR A 297 -2.93 -19.02 4.42
CA THR A 297 -4.23 -19.67 4.62
C THR A 297 -4.15 -21.19 4.76
N LYS A 298 -2.95 -21.78 4.68
CA LYS A 298 -2.74 -23.19 5.02
C LYS A 298 -2.55 -23.32 6.53
N LEU A 299 -3.41 -24.09 7.17
CA LEU A 299 -3.28 -24.44 8.59
C LEU A 299 -2.17 -25.47 8.86
N ARG A 300 -1.87 -26.31 7.86
CA ARG A 300 -0.92 -27.41 7.99
C ARG A 300 0.06 -27.42 6.83
N THR A 301 1.31 -27.62 7.18
CA THR A 301 2.43 -27.78 6.26
C THR A 301 2.37 -29.14 5.59
N VAL A 302 2.66 -29.17 4.30
CA VAL A 302 3.03 -30.40 3.59
C VAL A 302 4.55 -30.46 3.57
N GLU A 303 5.17 -31.63 3.79
CA GLU A 303 6.64 -31.76 3.89
C GLU A 303 7.40 -31.08 2.73
N LYS A 304 6.86 -31.15 1.51
CA LYS A 304 7.44 -30.50 0.32
C LYS A 304 7.56 -28.98 0.45
N ASP A 305 6.65 -28.34 1.17
CA ASP A 305 6.62 -26.89 1.39
C ASP A 305 7.38 -26.49 2.65
N ASN A 306 7.91 -27.45 3.42
CA ASN A 306 8.61 -27.16 4.66
C ASN A 306 10.04 -26.65 4.39
N LEU A 307 10.21 -25.33 4.43
CA LEU A 307 11.51 -24.69 4.34
C LEU A 307 12.46 -25.09 5.47
N SER A 308 12.03 -25.63 6.60
CA SER A 308 12.96 -26.08 7.65
C SER A 308 13.62 -27.42 7.34
N GLY A 309 13.14 -28.18 6.34
CA GLY A 309 13.64 -29.52 6.03
C GLY A 309 13.42 -30.53 7.15
N GLY A 310 12.39 -30.34 7.97
CA GLY A 310 12.05 -31.20 9.11
C GLY A 310 12.73 -30.82 10.43
N GLN A 311 13.61 -29.82 10.43
CA GLN A 311 14.22 -29.29 11.66
C GLN A 311 13.29 -28.28 12.34
N SER A 312 13.28 -28.23 13.67
CA SER A 312 12.55 -27.21 14.42
C SER A 312 13.52 -26.12 14.86
N PHE A 313 13.33 -24.90 14.36
CA PHE A 313 14.11 -23.74 14.77
C PHE A 313 13.38 -22.87 15.79
N ASN A 314 14.10 -22.31 16.75
CA ASN A 314 13.59 -21.35 17.72
C ASN A 314 13.84 -19.93 17.21
N VAL A 315 12.78 -19.24 16.78
CA VAL A 315 12.88 -17.87 16.24
C VAL A 315 12.13 -16.89 17.13
N ALA A 316 12.63 -15.66 17.25
CA ALA A 316 12.01 -14.62 18.06
C ALA A 316 11.62 -13.40 17.23
N VAL A 317 10.57 -12.70 17.63
CA VAL A 317 10.12 -11.42 17.04
C VAL A 317 9.87 -10.39 18.13
N MET A 318 10.28 -9.14 17.88
CA MET A 318 10.08 -8.02 18.78
C MET A 318 9.82 -6.72 18.03
N ASN A 319 9.12 -5.80 18.68
CA ASN A 319 8.88 -4.46 18.15
C ASN A 319 9.81 -3.46 18.84
N VAL A 320 10.35 -2.49 18.10
CA VAL A 320 11.30 -1.48 18.64
C VAL A 320 11.04 -0.10 18.03
N GLY A 321 11.00 0.93 18.87
CA GLY A 321 10.77 2.32 18.46
C GLY A 321 9.35 2.79 18.76
N ALA A 322 8.89 3.78 18.00
CA ALA A 322 7.52 4.27 18.10
C ALA A 322 6.52 3.31 17.42
N PRO A 323 5.28 3.20 17.91
CA PRO A 323 4.24 2.42 17.24
C PRO A 323 3.90 3.03 15.87
N ALA A 324 3.63 2.15 14.90
CA ALA A 324 3.29 2.54 13.54
C ALA A 324 2.35 1.48 12.90
N GLY A 325 1.56 1.90 11.91
CA GLY A 325 0.68 1.00 11.17
C GLY A 325 1.43 -0.18 10.54
N GLY A 326 0.83 -1.37 10.57
CA GLY A 326 1.42 -2.58 9.96
C GLY A 326 2.39 -3.37 10.86
N MET A 327 2.76 -2.86 12.04
CA MET A 327 3.61 -3.58 13.00
C MET A 327 2.99 -4.92 13.44
N ASN A 328 1.73 -4.91 13.87
CA ASN A 328 1.01 -6.13 14.25
C ASN A 328 0.79 -7.08 13.06
N ALA A 329 0.58 -6.54 11.84
CA ALA A 329 0.46 -7.34 10.62
C ALA A 329 1.77 -8.08 10.28
N ALA A 330 2.92 -7.43 10.45
CA ALA A 330 4.23 -8.05 10.28
C ALA A 330 4.46 -9.16 11.32
N VAL A 331 4.21 -8.89 12.61
CA VAL A 331 4.36 -9.89 13.68
C VAL A 331 3.46 -11.11 13.42
N ARG A 332 2.18 -10.89 13.09
CA ARG A 332 1.24 -11.97 12.75
C ARG A 332 1.75 -12.84 11.62
N SER A 333 2.16 -12.22 10.52
CA SER A 333 2.63 -12.94 9.34
C SER A 333 3.89 -13.75 9.64
N PHE A 334 4.85 -13.17 10.37
CA PHE A 334 6.04 -13.89 10.81
C PHE A 334 5.70 -15.10 11.68
N VAL A 335 4.83 -14.94 12.68
CA VAL A 335 4.39 -16.03 13.58
C VAL A 335 3.71 -17.15 12.79
N ARG A 336 2.74 -16.83 11.92
CA ARG A 336 2.02 -17.85 11.14
C ARG A 336 2.93 -18.60 10.17
N MET A 337 3.82 -17.87 9.49
CA MET A 337 4.78 -18.48 8.59
C MET A 337 5.79 -19.34 9.35
N ALA A 338 6.23 -18.93 10.55
CA ALA A 338 7.17 -19.69 11.36
C ALA A 338 6.54 -21.02 11.82
N LEU A 339 5.30 -20.97 12.32
CA LEU A 339 4.54 -22.16 12.70
C LEU A 339 4.27 -23.07 11.49
N TYR A 340 3.97 -22.48 10.32
CA TYR A 340 3.86 -23.21 9.06
C TYR A 340 5.17 -23.88 8.63
N HIS A 341 6.35 -23.43 9.08
CA HIS A 341 7.61 -24.13 8.84
C HIS A 341 8.09 -24.95 10.03
N HIS A 342 7.18 -25.31 10.95
CA HIS A 342 7.47 -26.08 12.16
C HIS A 342 8.53 -25.45 13.07
N CYS A 343 8.73 -24.13 12.98
CA CYS A 343 9.56 -23.40 13.92
C CYS A 343 8.78 -23.16 15.22
N THR A 344 9.50 -23.14 16.34
CA THR A 344 8.99 -22.59 17.60
C THR A 344 9.20 -21.09 17.58
N VAL A 345 8.13 -20.31 17.71
CA VAL A 345 8.20 -18.84 17.66
C VAL A 345 7.91 -18.19 19.01
N TYR A 346 8.75 -17.23 19.39
CA TYR A 346 8.60 -16.43 20.60
C TYR A 346 8.36 -14.95 20.25
N GLY A 347 7.37 -14.34 20.89
CA GLY A 347 7.25 -12.90 20.99
C GLY A 347 8.04 -12.39 22.19
N ILE A 348 8.79 -11.32 22.00
CA ILE A 348 9.45 -10.61 23.09
C ILE A 348 8.62 -9.36 23.38
N GLU A 349 8.14 -9.26 24.61
CA GLU A 349 7.34 -8.12 25.05
C GLU A 349 8.24 -6.94 25.44
N ASP A 350 7.76 -5.70 25.29
CA ASP A 350 8.40 -4.46 25.76
C ASP A 350 9.87 -4.28 25.30
N SER A 351 10.15 -4.63 24.06
CA SER A 351 11.42 -4.39 23.38
C SER A 351 12.64 -4.95 24.16
N PHE A 352 13.71 -4.16 24.29
CA PHE A 352 14.96 -4.60 24.94
C PHE A 352 14.88 -4.64 26.46
N GLU A 353 13.97 -3.88 27.07
CA GLU A 353 13.73 -3.95 28.51
C GLU A 353 13.10 -5.30 28.86
N GLY A 354 12.01 -5.67 28.19
CA GLY A 354 11.39 -6.98 28.39
C GLY A 354 12.30 -8.13 27.95
N LEU A 355 13.09 -7.97 26.89
CA LEU A 355 14.11 -8.95 26.51
C LEU A 355 15.11 -9.23 27.63
N ALA A 356 15.67 -8.18 28.24
CA ALA A 356 16.62 -8.32 29.34
C ALA A 356 15.98 -8.97 30.58
N ASN A 357 14.70 -8.68 30.83
CA ASN A 357 13.93 -9.23 31.94
C ASN A 357 13.38 -10.65 31.67
N GLY A 358 13.54 -11.19 30.45
CA GLY A 358 13.06 -12.51 30.08
C GLY A 358 11.55 -12.59 29.78
N ALA A 359 10.93 -11.49 29.33
CA ALA A 359 9.52 -11.41 28.94
C ALA A 359 9.26 -12.07 27.57
N PHE A 360 9.40 -13.39 27.50
CA PHE A 360 9.14 -14.20 26.31
C PHE A 360 7.75 -14.83 26.38
N LYS A 361 6.99 -14.68 25.30
CA LYS A 361 5.73 -15.37 25.07
C LYS A 361 5.89 -16.35 23.91
N LYS A 362 5.75 -17.65 24.17
CA LYS A 362 5.66 -18.66 23.11
C LYS A 362 4.31 -18.54 22.41
N PHE A 363 4.33 -18.37 21.09
CA PHE A 363 3.10 -18.19 20.31
C PHE A 363 2.58 -19.51 19.72
N GLN A 364 1.26 -19.58 19.60
CA GLN A 364 0.49 -20.54 18.83
C GLN A 364 -0.27 -19.81 17.71
N TRP A 365 -0.87 -20.57 16.79
CA TRP A 365 -1.56 -20.00 15.62
C TRP A 365 -2.67 -19.02 16.02
N GLY A 366 -3.46 -19.38 17.02
CA GLY A 366 -4.60 -18.60 17.51
C GLY A 366 -4.22 -17.29 18.21
N ASP A 367 -2.98 -17.15 18.72
CA ASP A 367 -2.57 -16.00 19.54
C ASP A 367 -2.49 -14.68 18.77
N VAL A 368 -2.24 -14.76 17.45
CA VAL A 368 -2.09 -13.61 16.55
C VAL A 368 -3.32 -13.38 15.65
N THR A 369 -4.44 -14.01 15.98
CA THR A 369 -5.69 -13.87 15.22
C THR A 369 -6.21 -12.44 15.30
N ASN A 370 -6.61 -11.87 14.16
CA ASN A 370 -7.06 -10.49 13.99
C ASN A 370 -5.99 -9.42 14.23
N TRP A 371 -4.71 -9.78 14.37
CA TRP A 371 -3.67 -8.76 14.57
C TRP A 371 -3.45 -7.86 13.35
N VAL A 372 -3.81 -8.34 12.15
CA VAL A 372 -3.60 -7.61 10.89
C VAL A 372 -4.32 -6.26 10.84
N MET A 373 -5.49 -6.15 11.47
CA MET A 373 -6.37 -4.98 11.36
C MET A 373 -6.13 -3.92 12.45
N HIS A 374 -5.29 -4.20 13.44
CA HIS A 374 -5.06 -3.31 14.57
C HIS A 374 -3.77 -2.51 14.41
N GLY A 375 -3.87 -1.19 14.67
CA GLY A 375 -2.70 -0.33 14.84
C GLY A 375 -2.02 -0.55 16.20
N GLY A 376 -1.01 0.27 16.50
CA GLY A 376 -0.23 0.14 17.73
C GLY A 376 0.71 -1.08 17.73
N SER A 377 1.02 -1.58 18.92
CA SER A 377 1.90 -2.73 19.13
C SER A 377 1.35 -3.63 20.25
N PHE A 378 0.93 -4.85 19.94
CA PHE A 378 0.48 -5.81 20.95
C PHE A 378 1.61 -6.44 21.76
N LEU A 379 2.83 -6.47 21.23
CA LEU A 379 4.02 -6.86 21.98
C LEU A 379 4.56 -5.73 22.87
N GLY A 380 3.96 -4.53 22.84
CA GLY A 380 4.62 -3.33 23.37
C GLY A 380 5.77 -2.88 22.46
N THR A 381 6.19 -1.62 22.59
CA THR A 381 7.33 -1.09 21.83
C THR A 381 7.93 0.11 22.55
N GLN A 382 9.25 0.17 22.61
CA GLN A 382 10.00 1.21 23.28
C GLN A 382 11.18 1.69 22.42
N LYS A 383 11.62 2.93 22.65
CA LYS A 383 12.74 3.56 21.92
C LYS A 383 14.11 3.28 22.53
N GLN A 384 14.19 2.56 23.65
CA GLN A 384 15.46 2.36 24.35
C GLN A 384 16.38 1.43 23.57
N LEU A 385 17.63 1.87 23.36
CA LEU A 385 18.67 1.07 22.72
C LEU A 385 19.32 0.10 23.73
N PRO A 386 19.87 -1.03 23.26
CA PRO A 386 20.80 -1.83 24.05
C PRO A 386 21.99 -0.98 24.53
N ASN A 387 22.33 -1.10 25.81
CA ASN A 387 23.44 -0.42 26.48
C ASN A 387 24.34 -1.43 27.19
N GLU A 388 25.50 -0.99 27.68
CA GLU A 388 26.51 -1.88 28.27
C GLU A 388 26.00 -2.71 29.46
N LYS A 389 24.99 -2.22 30.19
CA LYS A 389 24.40 -2.93 31.33
C LYS A 389 23.41 -4.01 30.92
N ASN A 390 22.61 -3.77 29.88
CA ASN A 390 21.56 -4.70 29.46
C ASN A 390 22.05 -5.74 28.44
N VAL A 391 23.11 -5.45 27.68
CA VAL A 391 23.65 -6.37 26.67
C VAL A 391 24.02 -7.76 27.24
N PRO A 392 24.69 -7.89 28.41
CA PRO A 392 24.93 -9.20 29.01
C PRO A 392 23.64 -9.97 29.35
N LEU A 393 22.62 -9.28 29.86
CA LEU A 393 21.32 -9.86 30.22
C LEU A 393 20.57 -10.34 28.96
N ILE A 394 20.60 -9.54 27.90
CA ILE A 394 20.01 -9.90 26.60
C ILE A 394 20.66 -11.19 26.08
N ALA A 395 22.01 -11.29 26.11
CA ALA A 395 22.71 -12.50 25.69
C ALA A 395 22.30 -13.72 26.53
N GLU A 396 22.22 -13.57 27.86
CA GLU A 396 21.78 -14.64 28.76
C GLU A 396 20.37 -15.15 28.40
N GLN A 397 19.43 -14.24 28.12
CA GLN A 397 18.05 -14.61 27.82
C GLN A 397 17.91 -15.28 26.45
N LEU A 398 18.67 -14.84 25.44
CA LEU A 398 18.75 -15.52 24.14
C LEU A 398 19.29 -16.95 24.28
N ARG A 399 20.32 -17.14 25.13
CA ARG A 399 20.85 -18.47 25.45
C ARG A 399 19.81 -19.34 26.13
N LYS A 400 19.15 -18.81 27.16
CA LYS A 400 18.16 -19.53 27.98
C LYS A 400 17.00 -20.08 27.15
N HIS A 401 16.54 -19.32 26.16
CA HIS A 401 15.45 -19.72 25.27
C HIS A 401 15.94 -20.41 23.98
N ASN A 402 17.26 -20.58 23.84
CA ASN A 402 17.92 -21.13 22.66
C ASN A 402 17.44 -20.45 21.37
N ILE A 403 17.44 -19.12 21.34
CA ILE A 403 17.00 -18.35 20.16
C ILE A 403 18.05 -18.45 19.06
N GLN A 404 17.61 -18.88 17.87
CA GLN A 404 18.46 -19.14 16.71
C GLN A 404 18.33 -18.07 15.62
N ALA A 405 17.32 -17.19 15.70
CA ALA A 405 17.23 -15.98 14.89
C ALA A 405 16.29 -14.95 15.52
N LEU A 406 16.49 -13.68 15.18
CA LEU A 406 15.72 -12.55 15.71
C LEU A 406 15.18 -11.66 14.59
N LEU A 407 13.89 -11.42 14.59
CA LEU A 407 13.22 -10.41 13.76
C LEU A 407 12.90 -9.17 14.61
N LEU A 408 13.36 -8.00 14.17
CA LEU A 408 13.00 -6.72 14.76
C LEU A 408 12.08 -5.96 13.80
N VAL A 409 10.90 -5.54 14.27
CA VAL A 409 10.00 -4.69 13.49
C VAL A 409 10.04 -3.30 14.10
N GLY A 410 10.53 -2.29 13.37
CA GLY A 410 10.70 -0.99 13.98
C GLY A 410 11.44 0.06 13.17
N GLY A 411 11.61 1.22 13.81
CA GLY A 411 12.18 2.42 13.19
C GLY A 411 13.70 2.45 13.23
N PHE A 412 14.25 3.67 13.34
CA PHE A 412 15.69 3.90 13.40
C PHE A 412 16.33 3.21 14.62
N GLU A 413 15.60 3.12 15.73
CA GLU A 413 16.04 2.41 16.93
C GLU A 413 16.22 0.90 16.69
N ALA A 414 15.35 0.27 15.91
CA ALA A 414 15.48 -1.16 15.55
C ALA A 414 16.73 -1.40 14.68
N TYR A 415 16.92 -0.53 13.70
CA TYR A 415 18.11 -0.52 12.85
C TYR A 415 19.40 -0.38 13.67
N HIS A 416 19.46 0.62 14.55
CA HIS A 416 20.63 0.87 15.37
C HIS A 416 20.87 -0.25 16.39
N SER A 417 19.82 -0.78 17.00
CA SER A 417 19.93 -1.88 17.96
C SER A 417 20.52 -3.13 17.34
N THR A 418 20.12 -3.47 16.11
CA THR A 418 20.67 -4.61 15.36
C THR A 418 22.16 -4.42 15.09
N LEU A 419 22.59 -3.20 14.77
CA LEU A 419 24.01 -2.87 14.61
C LEU A 419 24.78 -3.05 15.94
N ILE A 420 24.19 -2.64 17.07
CA ILE A 420 24.79 -2.81 18.40
C ILE A 420 24.98 -4.30 18.70
N LEU A 421 23.96 -5.14 18.49
CA LEU A 421 24.05 -6.58 18.69
C LEU A 421 25.10 -7.21 17.75
N SER A 422 25.08 -6.85 16.47
CA SER A 422 26.03 -7.36 15.47
C SER A 422 27.48 -7.02 15.82
N LYS A 423 27.76 -5.80 16.30
CA LYS A 423 29.11 -5.39 16.75
C LYS A 423 29.58 -6.14 18.00
N ASN A 424 28.67 -6.70 18.77
CA ASN A 424 28.97 -7.43 20.00
C ASN A 424 29.09 -8.96 19.80
N ARG A 425 29.01 -9.46 18.55
CA ARG A 425 29.17 -10.88 18.20
C ARG A 425 30.50 -11.51 18.65
N ASP A 426 31.56 -10.73 18.76
CA ASP A 426 32.85 -11.23 19.25
C ASP A 426 32.89 -11.45 20.76
N LYS A 427 32.05 -10.71 21.51
CA LYS A 427 31.97 -10.81 22.97
C LYS A 427 30.92 -11.80 23.43
N TYR A 428 29.81 -11.91 22.69
CA TYR A 428 28.67 -12.74 23.03
C TYR A 428 28.33 -13.67 21.86
N PRO A 429 28.67 -14.97 21.96
CA PRO A 429 28.31 -15.98 20.96
C PRO A 429 26.80 -16.04 20.65
N GLU A 430 25.96 -15.64 21.59
CA GLU A 430 24.49 -15.63 21.47
C GLU A 430 23.98 -14.62 20.43
N PHE A 431 24.78 -13.62 20.08
CA PHE A 431 24.45 -12.69 18.99
C PHE A 431 24.92 -13.20 17.62
N CYS A 432 25.63 -14.33 17.57
CA CYS A 432 26.07 -14.97 16.32
C CYS A 432 24.92 -15.75 15.65
N ILE A 433 23.74 -15.13 15.59
CA ILE A 433 22.52 -15.63 14.96
C ILE A 433 22.11 -14.67 13.84
N PRO A 434 21.34 -15.15 12.84
CA PRO A 434 20.69 -14.28 11.87
C PRO A 434 19.75 -13.28 12.55
N MET A 435 19.88 -12.00 12.18
CA MET A 435 19.04 -10.91 12.62
C MET A 435 18.49 -10.18 11.40
N CYS A 436 17.19 -9.90 11.39
CA CYS A 436 16.54 -9.17 10.31
C CYS A 436 15.72 -8.01 10.88
N VAL A 437 15.75 -6.86 10.22
CA VAL A 437 14.96 -5.68 10.57
C VAL A 437 13.94 -5.41 9.47
N ILE A 438 12.67 -5.28 9.85
CA ILE A 438 11.62 -4.73 8.99
C ILE A 438 11.42 -3.25 9.36
N PRO A 439 11.71 -2.31 8.44
CA PRO A 439 11.49 -0.89 8.67
C PRO A 439 10.02 -0.58 8.96
N CYS A 440 9.74 -0.04 10.14
CA CYS A 440 8.40 0.30 10.61
C CYS A 440 8.44 1.59 11.42
N THR A 441 8.02 2.69 10.81
CA THR A 441 8.00 4.04 11.37
C THR A 441 7.14 4.93 10.47
N ILE A 442 6.43 5.90 11.06
CA ILE A 442 5.67 6.87 10.28
C ILE A 442 6.59 7.82 9.50
N SER A 443 7.79 8.09 10.02
CA SER A 443 8.69 9.12 9.47
C SER A 443 9.40 8.70 8.18
N ASN A 444 9.39 7.41 7.83
CA ASN A 444 10.17 6.85 6.73
C ASN A 444 11.67 7.23 6.75
N ASN A 445 12.26 7.25 7.96
CA ASN A 445 13.63 7.71 8.21
C ASN A 445 14.64 6.57 8.42
N VAL A 446 14.30 5.34 8.02
CA VAL A 446 15.19 4.18 8.14
C VAL A 446 16.01 4.06 6.86
N PRO A 447 17.36 4.13 6.93
CA PRO A 447 18.21 3.99 5.75
C PRO A 447 18.02 2.65 5.05
N GLY A 448 18.12 2.60 3.72
CA GLY A 448 18.09 1.34 2.96
C GLY A 448 16.70 0.88 2.50
N THR A 449 15.64 1.62 2.84
CA THR A 449 14.30 1.43 2.27
C THR A 449 13.75 2.74 1.71
N SER A 450 12.92 2.64 0.66
CA SER A 450 12.17 3.78 0.13
C SER A 450 10.85 4.02 0.86
N ILE A 451 10.32 3.00 1.53
CA ILE A 451 9.04 3.03 2.26
C ILE A 451 9.19 2.18 3.51
N SER A 452 8.80 2.71 4.67
CA SER A 452 8.65 1.98 5.93
C SER A 452 7.17 1.72 6.22
N LEU A 453 6.90 0.64 6.95
CA LEU A 453 5.54 0.36 7.43
C LEU A 453 5.05 1.50 8.33
N GLY A 454 3.79 1.87 8.14
CA GLY A 454 3.07 2.89 8.90
C GLY A 454 3.16 4.28 8.28
N SER A 455 4.04 4.47 7.29
CA SER A 455 4.17 5.76 6.58
C SER A 455 2.93 6.06 5.72
N ASP A 456 2.36 5.07 5.03
CA ASP A 456 1.14 5.26 4.24
C ASP A 456 -0.07 5.57 5.13
N THR A 457 -0.21 4.84 6.24
CA THR A 457 -1.22 5.13 7.27
C THR A 457 -1.10 6.58 7.75
N ALA A 458 0.11 7.03 8.07
CA ALA A 458 0.32 8.39 8.55
C ALA A 458 -0.02 9.47 7.52
N ILE A 459 0.37 9.29 6.25
CA ILE A 459 0.05 10.27 5.20
C ILE A 459 -1.47 10.35 4.98
N ASN A 460 -2.18 9.22 4.99
CA ASN A 460 -3.64 9.22 4.86
C ASN A 460 -4.32 9.98 6.00
N GLU A 461 -3.87 9.79 7.24
CA GLU A 461 -4.38 10.52 8.40
C GLU A 461 -4.08 12.01 8.33
N ILE A 462 -2.86 12.38 7.93
CA ILE A 462 -2.50 13.78 7.69
C ILE A 462 -3.41 14.37 6.61
N CYS A 463 -3.60 13.72 5.47
CA CYS A 463 -4.47 14.21 4.40
C CYS A 463 -5.93 14.37 4.86
N SER A 464 -6.45 13.41 5.63
CA SER A 464 -7.80 13.47 6.20
C SER A 464 -7.97 14.65 7.16
N MET A 465 -6.98 14.91 8.02
CA MET A 465 -6.97 16.09 8.90
C MET A 465 -6.87 17.38 8.10
N ILE A 466 -6.00 17.44 7.10
CA ILE A 466 -5.85 18.59 6.22
C ILE A 466 -7.16 18.90 5.49
N ASP A 467 -7.86 17.89 4.97
CA ASP A 467 -9.12 18.09 4.26
C ASP A 467 -10.23 18.66 5.18
N LYS A 468 -10.30 18.20 6.43
CA LYS A 468 -11.18 18.78 7.46
C LYS A 468 -10.82 20.24 7.78
N ILE A 469 -9.51 20.54 7.83
CA ILE A 469 -9.02 21.91 8.05
C ILE A 469 -9.35 22.82 6.86
N LYS A 470 -9.19 22.33 5.62
CA LYS A 470 -9.58 23.07 4.40
C LYS A 470 -11.06 23.39 4.40
N GLN A 471 -11.92 22.45 4.81
CA GLN A 471 -13.36 22.68 4.90
C GLN A 471 -13.68 23.81 5.90
N SER A 472 -12.98 23.86 7.03
CA SER A 472 -13.07 24.97 7.99
C SER A 472 -12.58 26.30 7.39
N ALA A 473 -11.54 26.27 6.55
CA ALA A 473 -11.02 27.44 5.84
C ALA A 473 -12.08 28.06 4.91
N THR A 474 -12.78 27.24 4.12
CA THR A 474 -13.80 27.70 3.15
C THR A 474 -14.96 28.45 3.80
N GLY A 475 -15.26 28.18 5.09
CA GLY A 475 -16.31 28.89 5.83
C GLY A 475 -15.95 30.31 6.28
N THR A 476 -14.70 30.76 6.10
CA THR A 476 -14.21 32.07 6.54
C THR A 476 -13.40 32.77 5.46
N LYS A 477 -13.52 34.09 5.32
CA LYS A 477 -12.77 34.84 4.30
C LYS A 477 -11.27 34.88 4.65
N ARG A 478 -10.41 34.56 3.67
CA ARG A 478 -8.95 34.77 3.63
C ARG A 478 -8.19 34.24 4.86
N ARG A 479 -7.76 32.97 4.81
CA ARG A 479 -7.03 32.32 5.91
C ARG A 479 -5.83 31.50 5.46
N VAL A 480 -4.73 31.64 6.21
CA VAL A 480 -3.52 30.82 6.12
C VAL A 480 -3.53 29.78 7.24
N PHE A 481 -3.26 28.52 6.90
CA PHE A 481 -3.06 27.45 7.87
C PHE A 481 -1.64 26.90 7.79
N ILE A 482 -0.97 26.85 8.94
CA ILE A 482 0.33 26.19 9.11
C ILE A 482 0.10 24.88 9.86
N ILE A 483 0.35 23.77 9.19
CA ILE A 483 0.10 22.43 9.70
C ILE A 483 1.43 21.79 10.05
N GLU A 484 1.66 21.54 11.33
CA GLU A 484 2.86 20.85 11.79
C GLU A 484 2.68 19.34 11.73
N THR A 485 3.59 18.69 11.00
CA THR A 485 3.69 17.24 10.84
C THR A 485 4.89 16.71 11.62
N MET A 486 4.80 15.45 12.05
CA MET A 486 5.94 14.72 12.61
C MET A 486 6.92 14.34 11.49
N GLY A 487 8.02 13.70 11.86
CA GLY A 487 8.99 13.16 10.90
C GLY A 487 10.43 13.22 11.40
N GLY A 488 10.65 13.80 12.58
CA GLY A 488 11.98 14.17 13.05
C GLY A 488 12.69 15.00 11.98
N TYR A 489 13.92 14.63 11.66
CA TYR A 489 14.75 15.28 10.63
C TYR A 489 14.46 14.79 9.19
N CYS A 490 13.35 14.10 8.97
CA CYS A 490 12.93 13.64 7.64
C CYS A 490 11.64 14.34 7.22
N GLY A 491 11.71 15.11 6.13
CA GLY A 491 10.60 15.84 5.53
C GLY A 491 9.57 14.98 4.79
N TYR A 492 9.75 13.66 4.72
CA TYR A 492 8.92 12.76 3.91
C TYR A 492 7.41 12.94 4.14
N LEU A 493 6.97 12.96 5.40
CA LEU A 493 5.56 13.17 5.75
C LEU A 493 5.05 14.54 5.30
N ALA A 494 5.82 15.60 5.57
CA ALA A 494 5.46 16.96 5.17
C ALA A 494 5.36 17.08 3.65
N THR A 495 6.37 16.62 2.90
CA THR A 495 6.43 16.70 1.44
C THR A 495 5.29 15.93 0.78
N LEU A 496 5.10 14.66 1.16
CA LEU A 496 4.08 13.83 0.49
C LEU A 496 2.67 14.24 0.87
N SER A 497 2.41 14.60 2.13
CA SER A 497 1.09 15.08 2.51
C SER A 497 0.77 16.46 1.92
N ALA A 498 1.78 17.34 1.76
CA ALA A 498 1.65 18.60 1.04
C ALA A 498 1.23 18.37 -0.42
N LEU A 499 1.95 17.51 -1.13
CA LEU A 499 1.64 17.18 -2.53
C LEU A 499 0.26 16.52 -2.66
N ALA A 500 -0.04 15.52 -1.83
CA ALA A 500 -1.32 14.82 -1.83
C ALA A 500 -2.50 15.74 -1.47
N SER A 501 -2.26 16.74 -0.63
CA SER A 501 -3.29 17.68 -0.20
C SER A 501 -3.33 18.96 -1.04
N GLY A 502 -2.44 19.16 -2.01
CA GLY A 502 -2.33 20.45 -2.70
C GLY A 502 -2.11 21.60 -1.71
N ALA A 503 -1.15 21.43 -0.81
CA ALA A 503 -0.61 22.53 -0.03
C ALA A 503 0.20 23.46 -0.92
N ASP A 504 0.22 24.74 -0.56
CA ASP A 504 0.88 25.78 -1.35
C ASP A 504 2.39 25.83 -1.07
N ASN A 505 2.81 25.46 0.15
CA ASN A 505 4.21 25.35 0.51
C ASN A 505 4.45 24.22 1.54
N ALA A 506 5.67 23.69 1.58
CA ALA A 506 6.12 22.73 2.58
C ALA A 506 7.51 23.08 3.12
N TYR A 507 7.61 23.36 4.42
CA TYR A 507 8.91 23.56 5.08
C TYR A 507 9.44 22.24 5.63
N ILE A 508 10.58 21.80 5.12
CA ILE A 508 11.22 20.53 5.50
C ILE A 508 12.63 20.75 6.04
N PHE A 509 13.23 19.72 6.64
CA PHE A 509 14.56 19.85 7.23
C PHE A 509 15.68 19.85 6.17
N GLU A 510 15.45 19.12 5.08
CA GLU A 510 16.36 18.91 3.97
C GLU A 510 16.56 20.19 3.15
N GLU A 511 15.56 21.06 3.10
CA GLU A 511 15.59 22.33 2.39
C GLU A 511 15.80 23.47 3.39
N LYS A 512 16.91 24.20 3.25
CA LYS A 512 17.22 25.33 4.13
C LYS A 512 16.49 26.57 3.62
N PHE A 513 15.82 27.25 4.53
CA PHE A 513 15.12 28.51 4.29
C PHE A 513 15.53 29.55 5.34
N THR A 514 15.49 30.82 4.95
CA THR A 514 15.79 31.98 5.78
C THR A 514 14.51 32.72 6.18
N VAL A 515 14.65 33.85 6.89
CA VAL A 515 13.48 34.69 7.22
C VAL A 515 12.97 35.39 5.96
N GLU A 516 13.87 35.78 5.06
CA GLU A 516 13.55 36.41 3.79
C GLU A 516 12.66 35.51 2.92
N ASP A 517 12.96 34.21 2.83
CA ASP A 517 12.14 33.25 2.09
C ASP A 517 10.70 33.19 2.66
N ILE A 518 10.56 33.23 3.99
CA ILE A 518 9.24 33.22 4.65
C ILE A 518 8.48 34.53 4.39
N ILE A 519 9.20 35.66 4.33
CA ILE A 519 8.60 36.97 3.99
C ILE A 519 8.13 36.96 2.53
N GLU A 520 8.92 36.43 1.61
CA GLU A 520 8.52 36.28 0.21
C GLU A 520 7.25 35.43 0.08
N ASP A 521 7.15 34.32 0.83
CA ASP A 521 5.93 33.50 0.89
C ASP A 521 4.71 34.31 1.35
N VAL A 522 4.88 35.20 2.34
CA VAL A 522 3.82 36.10 2.83
C VAL A 522 3.38 37.08 1.74
N GLU A 523 4.32 37.70 1.03
CA GLU A 523 4.03 38.65 -0.05
C GLU A 523 3.29 37.96 -1.21
N VAL A 524 3.77 36.78 -1.61
CA VAL A 524 3.13 35.95 -2.65
C VAL A 524 1.70 35.61 -2.27
N ILE A 525 1.44 35.22 -1.02
CA ILE A 525 0.07 34.90 -0.62
C ILE A 525 -0.82 36.14 -0.50
N ALA A 526 -0.32 37.26 0.01
CA ALA A 526 -1.08 38.50 0.05
C ALA A 526 -1.54 38.89 -1.36
N ALA A 527 -0.64 38.82 -2.35
CA ALA A 527 -0.95 39.06 -3.76
C ALA A 527 -1.99 38.07 -4.33
N LYS A 528 -1.85 36.77 -4.04
CA LYS A 528 -2.82 35.74 -4.47
C LYS A 528 -4.20 35.97 -3.84
N MET A 529 -4.28 36.36 -2.57
CA MET A 529 -5.56 36.62 -1.90
C MET A 529 -6.25 37.88 -2.40
N ALA A 530 -5.49 38.89 -2.83
CA ALA A 530 -6.02 40.05 -3.53
C ALA A 530 -6.70 39.66 -4.87
N GLN A 531 -6.18 38.63 -5.56
CA GLN A 531 -6.73 38.09 -6.81
C GLN A 531 -7.89 37.10 -6.63
N GLY A 532 -8.32 36.83 -5.39
CA GLY A 532 -9.51 36.02 -5.08
C GLY A 532 -9.25 34.68 -4.42
N VAL A 533 -7.97 34.29 -4.21
CA VAL A 533 -7.64 33.08 -3.44
C VAL A 533 -8.12 33.22 -2.00
N GLN A 534 -8.88 32.23 -1.52
CA GLN A 534 -9.51 32.28 -0.19
C GLN A 534 -8.69 31.60 0.91
N ARG A 535 -7.76 30.71 0.53
CA ARG A 535 -6.99 29.89 1.47
C ARG A 535 -5.54 29.74 1.04
N TYR A 536 -4.66 29.58 2.01
CA TYR A 536 -3.28 29.13 1.81
C TYR A 536 -2.95 28.05 2.83
N LEU A 537 -2.25 27.02 2.39
CA LEU A 537 -1.88 25.91 3.23
C LEU A 537 -0.37 25.68 3.21
N ILE A 538 0.21 25.66 4.40
CA ILE A 538 1.61 25.36 4.64
C ILE A 538 1.70 24.07 5.45
N VAL A 539 2.49 23.11 4.98
CA VAL A 539 2.81 21.90 5.76
C VAL A 539 4.25 21.98 6.24
N ARG A 540 4.45 22.07 7.55
CA ARG A 540 5.78 22.19 8.17
C ARG A 540 6.15 20.88 8.86
N ASN A 541 7.35 20.38 8.62
CA ASN A 541 7.95 19.32 9.43
C ASN A 541 8.38 19.88 10.81
N GLU A 542 8.16 19.13 11.89
CA GLU A 542 8.43 19.56 13.27
C GLU A 542 9.86 20.10 13.47
N TYR A 543 10.86 19.49 12.83
CA TYR A 543 12.28 19.88 12.92
C TYR A 543 12.81 20.54 11.64
N ALA A 544 11.94 21.09 10.80
CA ALA A 544 12.34 21.81 9.57
C ALA A 544 13.44 22.86 9.86
N ASN A 545 13.25 23.63 10.94
CA ASN A 545 14.26 24.54 11.46
C ASN A 545 14.13 24.66 12.99
N LYS A 546 15.27 24.73 13.68
CA LYS A 546 15.35 24.84 15.15
C LYS A 546 14.77 26.16 15.68
N ASN A 547 15.00 27.26 14.95
CA ASN A 547 14.64 28.61 15.38
C ASN A 547 13.29 29.03 14.78
N PHE A 548 13.01 28.63 13.55
CA PHE A 548 11.74 28.94 12.87
C PHE A 548 10.68 27.89 13.23
N THR A 549 10.22 27.98 14.48
CA THR A 549 9.15 27.14 15.03
C THR A 549 7.81 27.45 14.37
N THR A 550 6.85 26.52 14.47
CA THR A 550 5.47 26.76 13.98
C THR A 550 4.86 28.03 14.55
N GLU A 551 5.13 28.35 15.82
CA GLU A 551 4.64 29.58 16.45
C GLU A 551 5.36 30.82 15.91
N PHE A 552 6.67 30.75 15.67
CA PHE A 552 7.41 31.86 15.03
C PHE A 552 6.87 32.16 13.62
N VAL A 553 6.73 31.13 12.77
CA VAL A 553 6.22 31.30 11.39
C VAL A 553 4.82 31.89 11.43
N LYS A 554 3.95 31.43 12.34
CA LYS A 554 2.61 32.00 12.52
C LYS A 554 2.65 33.47 12.92
N GLN A 555 3.50 33.87 13.86
CA GLN A 555 3.62 35.25 14.30
C GLN A 555 4.09 36.16 13.16
N LEU A 556 5.09 35.71 12.39
CA LEU A 556 5.58 36.43 11.22
C LEU A 556 4.48 36.60 10.16
N PHE A 557 3.83 35.51 9.75
CA PHE A 557 2.71 35.56 8.80
C PHE A 557 1.55 36.45 9.30
N ALA A 558 1.29 36.49 10.61
CA ALA A 558 0.20 37.28 11.16
C ALA A 558 0.50 38.79 11.18
N GLU A 559 1.75 39.20 11.42
CA GLU A 559 2.13 40.61 11.42
C GLU A 559 2.36 41.14 10.01
N GLU A 560 3.11 40.41 9.17
CA GLU A 560 3.40 40.83 7.79
C GLU A 560 2.16 40.71 6.87
N GLY A 561 1.27 39.76 7.15
CA GLY A 561 0.00 39.57 6.41
C GLY A 561 -1.18 40.41 6.91
N LYS A 562 -0.93 41.37 7.82
CA LYS A 562 -1.96 42.08 8.55
C LYS A 562 -2.88 42.90 7.64
N GLY A 563 -4.18 42.70 7.79
CA GLY A 563 -5.21 43.32 6.95
C GLY A 563 -5.56 42.52 5.71
N GLU A 564 -4.68 41.62 5.25
CA GLU A 564 -4.92 40.78 4.08
C GLU A 564 -5.53 39.43 4.44
N PHE A 565 -5.00 38.77 5.47
CA PHE A 565 -5.48 37.46 5.91
C PHE A 565 -5.28 37.20 7.41
N SER A 566 -5.89 36.12 7.89
CA SER A 566 -5.65 35.60 9.24
C SER A 566 -4.83 34.31 9.22
N THR A 567 -3.93 34.14 10.18
CA THR A 567 -3.07 32.93 10.27
C THR A 567 -3.50 32.03 11.43
N ARG A 568 -3.54 30.73 11.20
CA ARG A 568 -3.83 29.69 12.20
C ARG A 568 -2.83 28.56 12.11
N ILE A 569 -2.65 27.86 13.23
CA ILE A 569 -1.78 26.68 13.30
C ILE A 569 -2.56 25.45 13.73
N ASN A 570 -2.13 24.29 13.23
CA ASN A 570 -2.61 22.99 13.65
C ASN A 570 -1.42 22.05 13.83
N ILE A 571 -1.14 21.67 15.07
CA ILE A 571 -0.13 20.66 15.38
C ILE A 571 -0.86 19.32 15.46
N LEU A 572 -0.63 18.45 14.47
CA LEU A 572 -1.38 17.20 14.36
C LEU A 572 -0.98 16.20 15.46
N GLY A 573 0.27 16.25 15.91
CA GLY A 573 0.78 15.41 16.99
C GLY A 573 0.60 13.92 16.70
N HIS A 574 0.31 13.14 17.75
CA HIS A 574 0.25 11.68 17.68
C HIS A 574 -0.92 11.12 16.86
N ALA A 575 -1.92 11.94 16.49
CA ALA A 575 -3.01 11.51 15.60
C ALA A 575 -2.48 11.01 14.24
N GLN A 576 -1.28 11.46 13.84
CA GLN A 576 -0.58 11.03 12.64
C GLN A 576 -0.15 9.55 12.66
N GLN A 577 -0.13 8.88 13.82
CA GLN A 577 0.12 7.43 13.87
C GLN A 577 -1.06 6.62 13.34
N GLY A 578 -2.23 7.24 13.25
CA GLY A 578 -3.48 6.63 12.85
C GLY A 578 -4.09 5.69 13.88
N GLY A 579 -5.30 5.24 13.57
CA GLY A 579 -5.99 4.19 14.32
C GLY A 579 -5.76 2.84 13.67
N SER A 580 -6.63 2.50 12.73
CA SER A 580 -6.51 1.27 11.94
C SER A 580 -5.53 1.48 10.78
N PRO A 581 -4.55 0.58 10.59
CA PRO A 581 -3.60 0.69 9.48
C PRO A 581 -4.30 0.59 8.12
N THR A 582 -3.74 1.26 7.12
CA THR A 582 -4.24 1.19 5.74
C THR A 582 -4.05 -0.21 5.13
N PRO A 583 -4.85 -0.60 4.13
CA PRO A 583 -4.66 -1.86 3.40
C PRO A 583 -3.25 -2.01 2.84
N PHE A 584 -2.62 -0.89 2.42
CA PHE A 584 -1.24 -0.88 1.96
C PHE A 584 -0.27 -1.35 3.07
N ASP A 585 -0.30 -0.73 4.25
CA ASP A 585 0.59 -1.10 5.36
C ASP A 585 0.30 -2.51 5.90
N ARG A 586 -0.98 -2.93 5.94
CA ARG A 586 -1.36 -4.31 6.32
C ARG A 586 -0.77 -5.34 5.36
N ASN A 587 -0.94 -5.14 4.05
CA ASN A 587 -0.46 -6.04 3.03
C ASN A 587 1.08 -6.03 2.94
N MET A 588 1.69 -4.85 2.99
CA MET A 588 3.15 -4.70 2.96
C MET A 588 3.79 -5.37 4.17
N GLY A 589 3.27 -5.15 5.39
CA GLY A 589 3.78 -5.78 6.60
C GLY A 589 3.70 -7.30 6.54
N THR A 590 2.57 -7.81 6.04
CA THR A 590 2.35 -9.24 5.81
C THR A 590 3.39 -9.83 4.85
N LYS A 591 3.63 -9.17 3.71
CA LYS A 591 4.58 -9.64 2.69
C LYS A 591 6.04 -9.53 3.10
N LEU A 592 6.41 -8.46 3.78
CA LEU A 592 7.78 -8.27 4.27
C LEU A 592 8.12 -9.32 5.32
N ALA A 593 7.22 -9.58 6.27
CA ALA A 593 7.43 -10.59 7.30
C ALA A 593 7.52 -12.02 6.75
N ALA A 594 6.69 -12.36 5.76
CA ALA A 594 6.78 -13.67 5.09
C ALA A 594 8.15 -13.86 4.43
N ARG A 595 8.64 -12.83 3.69
CA ARG A 595 9.98 -12.86 3.08
C ARG A 595 11.10 -12.85 4.12
N ALA A 596 10.96 -12.08 5.19
CA ALA A 596 11.94 -12.03 6.28
C ALA A 596 12.14 -13.41 6.90
N LEU A 597 11.06 -14.17 7.08
CA LEU A 597 11.18 -15.54 7.59
C LEU A 597 11.85 -16.48 6.58
N GLU A 598 11.45 -16.46 5.30
CA GLU A 598 12.11 -17.29 4.26
C GLU A 598 13.62 -17.03 4.23
N TYR A 599 13.99 -15.75 4.31
CA TYR A 599 15.38 -15.31 4.39
C TYR A 599 16.07 -15.82 5.66
N ILE A 600 15.45 -15.63 6.84
CA ILE A 600 15.97 -16.09 8.14
C ILE A 600 16.20 -17.62 8.13
N ILE A 601 15.23 -18.42 7.66
CA ILE A 601 15.36 -19.88 7.62
C ILE A 601 16.52 -20.30 6.71
N THR A 602 16.67 -19.63 5.57
CA THR A 602 17.80 -19.87 4.65
C THR A 602 19.13 -19.57 5.35
N GLN A 603 19.24 -18.40 5.98
CA GLN A 603 20.43 -18.00 6.73
C GLN A 603 20.76 -18.94 7.90
N ILE A 604 19.75 -19.42 8.62
CA ILE A 604 19.90 -20.42 9.69
C ILE A 604 20.58 -21.68 9.13
N LYS A 605 20.09 -22.19 8.00
CA LYS A 605 20.62 -23.40 7.38
C LYS A 605 22.06 -23.22 6.89
N ASP A 606 22.34 -22.10 6.25
CA ASP A 606 23.68 -21.80 5.73
C ASP A 606 24.69 -21.55 6.86
N SER A 607 24.19 -21.17 8.04
CA SER A 607 24.99 -20.87 9.24
C SER A 607 25.03 -22.00 10.27
N MET A 608 24.56 -23.19 9.93
CA MET A 608 24.56 -24.35 10.83
C MET A 608 25.95 -24.99 10.91
N VAL A 609 26.54 -25.01 12.10
CA VAL A 609 27.82 -25.68 12.39
C VAL A 609 27.60 -26.62 13.58
N ASN A 610 27.81 -27.93 13.37
CA ASN A 610 27.61 -28.97 14.39
C ASN A 610 26.22 -28.93 15.08
N GLY A 611 25.18 -28.55 14.35
CA GLY A 611 23.81 -28.46 14.88
C GLY A 611 23.50 -27.19 15.67
N VAL A 612 24.44 -26.25 15.75
CA VAL A 612 24.25 -24.92 16.36
C VAL A 612 24.34 -23.86 15.27
N VAL A 613 23.42 -22.89 15.31
CA VAL A 613 23.46 -21.74 14.41
C VAL A 613 24.56 -20.81 14.93
N MET A 614 25.60 -20.61 14.13
CA MET A 614 26.70 -19.72 14.50
C MET A 614 27.22 -18.99 13.26
N THR A 615 26.96 -17.70 13.19
CA THR A 615 27.45 -16.83 12.11
C THR A 615 27.90 -15.48 12.61
N LYS A 616 29.07 -15.07 12.11
CA LYS A 616 29.62 -13.72 12.31
C LYS A 616 29.57 -12.87 11.03
N SER A 617 29.08 -13.44 9.92
CA SER A 617 29.04 -12.72 8.64
C SER A 617 28.15 -11.48 8.79
N PRO A 618 28.62 -10.29 8.37
CA PRO A 618 27.80 -9.07 8.34
C PRO A 618 26.50 -9.26 7.54
N GLU A 619 26.52 -10.13 6.53
CA GLU A 619 25.36 -10.42 5.68
C GLU A 619 24.21 -11.09 6.43
N THR A 620 24.42 -11.56 7.66
CA THR A 620 23.36 -12.20 8.47
C THR A 620 22.69 -11.22 9.44
N ALA A 621 23.10 -9.95 9.46
CA ALA A 621 22.45 -8.87 10.20
C ALA A 621 21.89 -7.86 9.19
N THR A 622 20.65 -8.08 8.75
CA THR A 622 20.09 -7.42 7.56
C THR A 622 18.93 -6.49 7.87
N LEU A 623 18.74 -5.54 6.98
CA LEU A 623 17.52 -4.75 6.87
C LEU A 623 16.77 -5.20 5.61
N LEU A 624 15.51 -5.61 5.76
CA LEU A 624 14.66 -5.96 4.64
C LEU A 624 13.89 -4.71 4.17
N GLY A 625 14.50 -3.95 3.27
CA GLY A 625 13.94 -2.71 2.72
C GLY A 625 13.26 -2.90 1.36
N LEU A 626 12.61 -1.87 0.86
CA LEU A 626 12.10 -1.82 -0.51
C LEU A 626 12.90 -0.81 -1.34
N THR A 627 13.50 -1.25 -2.44
CA THR A 627 14.15 -0.38 -3.45
C THR A 627 13.56 -0.62 -4.83
N GLY A 628 12.73 0.30 -5.31
CA GLY A 628 11.96 0.12 -6.54
C GLY A 628 11.03 -1.10 -6.43
N ARG A 629 11.32 -2.15 -7.19
CA ARG A 629 10.62 -3.45 -7.14
C ARG A 629 11.28 -4.50 -6.24
N ARG A 630 12.48 -4.25 -5.73
CA ARG A 630 13.29 -5.23 -5.01
C ARG A 630 13.05 -5.11 -3.51
N VAL A 631 12.95 -6.28 -2.88
CA VAL A 631 12.89 -6.47 -1.42
C VAL A 631 14.22 -7.01 -0.97
#